data_AF-A0A0C4YS05-F1
#
_entry.id   AF-A0A0C4YS05-F1
#
_cell.length_a   1.000
_cell.length_b   1.000
_cell.length_c   1.000
_cell.angle_alpha   90.00
_cell.angle_beta   90.00
_cell.angle_gamma   90.00
#
_symmetry.space_group_name_H-M   'P 1'
#
loop_
_entity.id
_entity.type
_entity.pdbx_description
1 polymer ?
#
loop_
_entity_poly.entity_id
_entity_poly.type
_entity_poly.pdbx_seq_one_letter_code
_entity_poly.pdbx_strand_id
1 'polypeptide(L)'
;MMLTMWTLILALAVTGWMSRLDAFWGEDWPKDVHGLLADILMVLIAVHVIAAIAMGKVHKENLIVAMLTGRKRRDEDPEDPAL
;
A
#
# COMPACT_ATOMS: atom_id res chain seq x y z
N MET A 1 6.59 4.98 -0.01
CA MET A 1 5.20 4.74 -0.49
C MET A 1 4.26 4.33 0.64
N MET A 2 4.68 3.44 1.55
CA MET A 2 3.81 2.93 2.62
C MET A 2 3.12 4.03 3.46
N LEU A 3 3.89 4.96 4.05
CA LEU A 3 3.30 6.05 4.85
C LEU A 3 2.33 6.92 4.03
N THR A 4 2.68 7.24 2.78
CA THR A 4 1.82 7.98 1.85
C THR A 4 0.49 7.26 1.62
N MET A 5 0.51 5.94 1.42
CA MET A 5 -0.71 5.14 1.25
C MET A 5 -1.56 5.12 2.52
N TRP A 6 -0.94 4.97 3.69
CA TRP A 6 -1.65 5.04 4.98
C TRP A 6 -2.33 6.39 5.18
N THR A 7 -1.66 7.50 4.85
CA THR A 7 -2.27 8.83 4.91
C THR A 7 -3.44 8.96 3.94
N LEU A 8 -3.33 8.46 2.70
CA LEU A 8 -4.42 8.47 1.73
C LEU A 8 -5.62 7.62 2.18
N ILE A 9 -5.38 6.46 2.78
CA ILE A 9 -6.44 5.59 3.32
C ILE A 9 -7.18 6.32 4.45
N LEU A 10 -6.46 6.99 5.36
CA LEU A 10 -7.09 7.80 6.41
C LEU A 10 -7.90 8.96 5.83
N ALA A 11 -7.37 9.64 4.81
CA ALA A 11 -8.09 10.72 4.12
C ALA A 11 -9.36 10.20 3.41
N LEU A 12 -9.31 9.03 2.79
CA LEU A 12 -10.48 8.37 2.20
C LEU A 12 -11.52 8.00 3.25
N ALA A 13 -11.09 7.49 4.41
CA ALA A 13 -12.00 7.19 5.52
C ALA A 13 -12.70 8.45 6.04
N VAL A 14 -11.95 9.55 6.21
CA VAL A 14 -12.50 10.84 6.68
C VAL A 14 -13.46 11.44 5.65
N THR A 15 -13.08 11.49 4.38
CA THR A 15 -13.94 12.04 3.30
C THR A 15 -15.17 11.17 3.06
N GLY A 16 -15.05 9.86 3.16
CA GLY A 16 -16.17 8.92 3.09
C GLY A 16 -17.15 9.12 4.25
N TRP A 17 -16.64 9.23 5.49
CA TRP A 17 -17.46 9.54 6.66
C TRP A 17 -18.17 10.89 6.52
N MET A 18 -17.43 11.91 6.08
CA MET A 18 -17.94 13.26 5.90
C MET A 18 -19.04 13.35 4.85
N SER A 19 -18.95 12.57 3.77
CA SER A 19 -20.01 12.49 2.73
C SER A 19 -21.35 11.97 3.24
N ARG A 20 -21.38 11.37 4.45
CA ARG A 20 -22.57 10.81 5.09
C ARG A 20 -23.19 11.74 6.14
N LEU A 21 -22.55 12.86 6.47
CA LEU A 21 -23.08 13.79 7.46
C LEU A 21 -24.19 14.64 6.85
N ASP A 22 -25.26 14.87 7.62
CA ASP A 22 -26.40 15.70 7.19
C ASP A 22 -25.99 17.13 6.80
N ALA A 23 -24.89 17.64 7.36
CA ALA A 23 -24.35 18.96 7.02
C ALA A 23 -23.87 19.09 5.56
N PHE A 24 -23.54 17.98 4.91
CA PHE A 24 -23.08 17.94 3.51
C PHE A 24 -24.13 17.29 2.59
N TRP A 25 -25.37 17.13 3.08
CA TRP A 25 -26.46 16.53 2.34
C TRP A 25 -26.98 17.50 1.26
N GLY A 26 -26.64 17.21 0.00
CA GLY A 26 -26.98 18.05 -1.16
C GLY A 26 -25.76 18.65 -1.88
N GLU A 27 -24.56 18.45 -1.33
CA GLU A 27 -23.31 18.89 -1.93
C GLU A 27 -22.53 17.70 -2.52
N ASP A 28 -22.00 17.86 -3.73
CA ASP A 28 -21.28 16.78 -4.42
C ASP A 28 -19.76 16.81 -4.21
N TRP A 29 -19.23 17.96 -3.80
CA TRP A 29 -17.79 18.13 -3.59
C TRP A 29 -17.15 17.10 -2.62
N PRO A 30 -17.81 16.60 -1.55
CA PRO A 30 -17.20 15.58 -0.69
C PRO A 30 -17.01 14.25 -1.42
N LYS A 31 -17.93 13.91 -2.34
CA LYS A 31 -17.85 12.71 -3.17
C LYS A 31 -16.77 12.86 -4.24
N ASP A 32 -16.66 14.04 -4.85
CA ASP A 32 -15.63 14.35 -5.85
C ASP A 32 -14.22 14.27 -5.24
N VAL A 33 -14.02 14.85 -4.06
CA VAL A 33 -12.74 14.78 -3.34
C VAL A 33 -12.42 13.32 -2.97
N HIS A 34 -13.40 12.56 -2.49
CA HIS A 34 -13.22 11.14 -2.20
C HIS A 34 -12.84 10.34 -3.45
N GLY A 35 -13.52 10.59 -4.58
CA GLY A 35 -13.21 9.96 -5.87
C GLY A 35 -11.79 10.26 -6.34
N LEU A 36 -11.38 11.53 -6.29
CA LEU A 36 -10.02 11.95 -6.65
C LEU A 36 -8.96 11.26 -5.78
N LEU A 37 -9.19 11.20 -4.46
CA LEU A 37 -8.29 10.49 -3.54
C LEU A 37 -8.20 8.99 -3.86
N ALA A 38 -9.31 8.38 -4.27
CA ALA A 38 -9.38 6.97 -4.63
C ALA A 38 -8.59 6.68 -5.91
N ASP A 39 -8.72 7.53 -6.92
CA ASP A 39 -7.95 7.42 -8.18
C ASP A 39 -6.44 7.57 -7.94
N ILE A 40 -6.05 8.55 -7.11
CA ILE A 40 -4.64 8.73 -6.72
C ILE A 40 -4.12 7.49 -5.99
N LEU A 41 -4.89 6.97 -5.03
CA LEU A 41 -4.50 5.76 -4.30
C LEU A 41 -4.39 4.55 -5.23
N MET A 42 -5.29 4.40 -6.20
CA MET A 42 -5.27 3.31 -7.19
C MET A 42 -3.95 3.30 -8.00
N VAL A 43 -3.56 4.47 -8.52
CA VAL A 43 -2.28 4.62 -9.24
C VAL A 43 -1.10 4.29 -8.32
N LEU A 44 -1.13 4.76 -7.07
CA LEU A 44 -0.06 4.50 -6.11
C LEU A 44 0.07 3.01 -5.78
N ILE A 45 -1.05 2.29 -5.64
CA ILE A 45 -1.08 0.83 -5.44
C ILE A 45 -0.41 0.13 -6.63
N ALA A 46 -0.78 0.48 -7.86
CA ALA A 46 -0.19 -0.12 -9.05
C ALA A 46 1.33 0.08 -9.09
N VAL A 47 1.80 1.31 -8.85
CA VAL A 47 3.24 1.63 -8.77
C VAL A 47 3.92 0.84 -7.64
N HIS A 48 3.29 0.74 -6.47
CA HIS A 48 3.83 0.00 -5.33
C HIS A 48 4.01 -1.49 -5.64
N VAL A 49 3.01 -2.13 -6.26
CA VAL A 49 3.06 -3.54 -6.67
C VAL A 49 4.16 -3.77 -7.71
N ILE A 50 4.24 -2.91 -8.73
CA ILE A 50 5.31 -2.98 -9.75
C ILE A 50 6.68 -2.86 -9.09
N ALA A 51 6.86 -1.89 -8.17
CA ALA A 51 8.10 -1.71 -7.44
C ALA A 51 8.46 -2.92 -6.57
N ALA A 52 7.49 -3.53 -5.88
CA ALA A 52 7.71 -4.73 -5.09
C ALA A 52 8.13 -5.94 -5.96
N ILE A 53 7.49 -6.13 -7.12
CA ILE A 53 7.86 -7.18 -8.08
C ILE A 53 9.25 -6.93 -8.65
N ALA A 54 9.54 -5.68 -9.07
CA ALA A 54 10.83 -5.29 -9.63
C ALA A 54 11.97 -5.51 -8.62
N MET A 55 11.80 -5.05 -7.37
CA MET A 55 12.79 -5.28 -6.33
C MET A 55 12.96 -6.75 -5.99
N GLY A 56 11.88 -7.55 -6.01
CA GLY A 56 11.96 -8.99 -5.80
C GLY A 56 12.77 -9.70 -6.88
N LYS A 57 12.61 -9.29 -8.15
CA LYS A 57 13.43 -9.79 -9.26
C LYS A 57 14.90 -9.36 -9.15
N VAL A 58 15.16 -8.10 -8.79
CA VAL A 58 16.52 -7.55 -8.67
C VAL A 58 17.29 -8.22 -7.53
N HIS A 59 16.66 -8.42 -6.38
CA HIS A 59 17.31 -9.01 -5.20
C HIS A 59 17.31 -10.55 -5.23
N LYS A 60 16.70 -11.21 -6.24
CA LYS A 60 16.47 -12.66 -6.31
C LYS A 60 15.78 -13.25 -5.06
N GLU A 61 15.13 -12.41 -4.27
CA GLU A 61 14.36 -12.78 -3.10
C GLU A 61 12.88 -12.56 -3.39
N ASN A 62 12.05 -13.56 -3.10
CA ASN A 62 10.60 -13.41 -3.23
C ASN A 62 10.06 -12.52 -2.11
N LEU A 63 10.12 -11.20 -2.29
CA LEU A 63 9.55 -10.20 -1.37
C LEU A 63 8.06 -10.44 -1.10
N ILE A 64 7.32 -10.94 -2.10
CA ILE A 64 5.90 -11.30 -1.96
C ILE A 64 5.74 -12.46 -0.96
N VAL A 65 6.59 -13.48 -1.05
CA VAL A 65 6.61 -14.59 -0.09
C VAL A 65 7.05 -14.09 1.28
N ALA A 66 8.01 -13.16 1.37
CA ALA A 66 8.42 -12.57 2.64
C ALA A 66 7.27 -11.77 3.32
N MET A 67 6.44 -11.06 2.54
CA MET A 67 5.24 -10.38 3.04
C MET A 67 4.17 -11.35 3.55
N LEU A 68 3.95 -12.48 2.87
CA LEU A 68 2.95 -13.48 3.28
C LEU A 68 3.42 -14.37 4.44
N THR A 69 4.70 -14.74 4.43
CA THR A 69 5.24 -15.75 5.35
C THR A 69 5.96 -15.13 6.55
N GLY A 70 6.21 -13.81 6.55
CA GLY A 70 7.00 -13.10 7.56
C GLY A 70 8.47 -13.54 7.64
N ARG A 71 8.89 -14.49 6.81
CA ARG A 71 10.23 -15.07 6.77
C ARG A 71 10.96 -14.62 5.52
N LYS A 72 11.99 -13.81 5.72
CA LYS A 72 13.05 -13.59 4.74
C LYS A 72 14.00 -14.79 4.81
N ARG A 73 14.40 -15.40 3.68
CA ARG A 73 15.51 -16.37 3.70
C ARG A 73 16.72 -15.62 4.26
N ARG A 74 17.29 -16.11 5.36
CA ARG A 74 18.67 -15.74 5.71
C ARG A 74 19.53 -16.36 4.62
N ASP A 75 20.35 -15.56 3.98
CA ASP A 75 21.45 -16.09 3.20
C ASP A 75 22.18 -17.10 4.08
N GLU A 76 22.34 -18.34 3.60
CA GLU A 76 23.13 -19.35 4.27
C GLU A 76 24.55 -18.79 4.37
N ASP A 77 24.94 -18.39 5.58
CA ASP A 77 26.30 -18.00 5.88
C ASP A 77 27.20 -19.23 5.67
N PRO A 78 28.18 -19.19 4.75
CA PRO A 78 29.05 -20.34 4.49
C PRO A 78 29.90 -20.76 5.70
N GLU A 79 29.91 -19.98 6.79
CA GLU A 79 30.67 -20.23 8.02
C GLU A 79 29.84 -20.85 9.16
N ASP A 80 28.82 -21.68 8.90
CA ASP A 80 28.21 -22.53 9.94
C ASP A 80 28.94 -23.89 10.03
N PRO A 81 29.83 -24.13 11.02
CA PRO A 81 30.58 -25.38 11.15
C PRO A 81 29.74 -26.55 11.70
N ALA A 82 28.41 -26.45 11.72
CA ALA A 82 27.52 -27.46 12.29
C ALA A 82 26.95 -28.50 11.29
N LEU A 83 27.46 -28.58 10.06
CA LEU A 83 27.18 -29.68 9.10
C LEU A 83 28.39 -30.61 8.92
#